data_AF-A0A7X1ZKW9-F1
#
_entry.id   AF-A0A7X1ZKW9-F1
#
_cell.length_a   1.000
_cell.length_b   1.000
_cell.length_c   1.000
_cell.angle_alpha   90.00
_cell.angle_beta   90.00
_cell.angle_gamma   90.00
#
_symmetry.space_group_name_H-M   'P 1'
#
loop_
_entity.id
_entity.type
_entity.pdbx_description
1 polymer ?
#
loop_
_entity_poly.entity_id
_entity_poly.type
_entity_poly.pdbx_seq_one_letter_code
_entity_poly.pdbx_strand_id
1 'polypeptide(L)'
;MEKLTGEDRILIIADRELDITWALNPEEKAYIELKGTDAAFFNPVRAWEAIRDGLDEKKVGDETILGYLCEKYTYSYPEQKEPSAEGWYSPKLEQFIRQIVYYGGGQGDGLLEMINIIEAPQDDSLFKVPADYQ
;
A
#
# COMPACT_ATOMS: atom_id res chain seq x y z
N MET A 1 2.51 8.41 14.85
CA MET A 1 2.25 9.57 13.97
C MET A 1 3.39 9.61 12.98
N GLU A 2 3.14 9.18 11.76
CA GLU A 2 4.09 9.29 10.66
C GLU A 2 4.41 10.77 10.46
N LYS A 3 5.70 11.11 10.40
CA LYS A 3 6.13 12.49 10.22
C LYS A 3 5.84 12.89 8.77
N LEU A 4 4.69 13.51 8.52
CA LEU A 4 4.37 14.19 7.25
C LEU A 4 5.30 15.40 6.96
N THR A 5 6.23 15.69 7.87
CA THR A 5 7.20 16.79 7.83
C THR A 5 8.55 16.32 8.37
N GLY A 6 9.64 16.55 7.65
CA GLY A 6 11.00 16.20 8.05
C GLY A 6 11.96 16.20 6.86
N GLU A 7 13.26 16.24 7.15
CA GLU A 7 14.35 16.29 6.15
C GLU A 7 14.42 15.01 5.29
N ASP A 8 13.91 13.87 5.78
CA ASP A 8 13.92 12.58 5.06
C ASP A 8 12.61 12.27 4.31
N ARG A 9 11.91 13.28 3.78
CA ARG A 9 10.60 13.06 3.12
C ARG A 9 10.78 12.50 1.71
N ILE A 10 10.36 11.25 1.51
CA ILE A 10 10.17 10.67 0.18
C ILE A 10 8.72 10.87 -0.27
N LEU A 11 8.53 11.29 -1.53
CA LEU A 11 7.23 11.32 -2.20
C LEU A 11 7.14 10.19 -3.20
N ILE A 12 5.94 9.62 -3.33
CA ILE A 12 5.68 8.52 -4.27
C ILE A 12 4.62 8.95 -5.27
N ILE A 13 4.93 8.76 -6.55
CA ILE A 13 3.95 8.80 -7.64
C ILE A 13 3.89 7.40 -8.22
N ALA A 14 2.70 6.80 -8.27
CA ALA A 14 2.52 5.45 -8.77
C ALA A 14 1.57 5.45 -9.97
N ASP A 15 2.05 4.92 -11.09
CA ASP A 15 1.25 4.60 -12.26
C ASP A 15 1.01 3.09 -12.28
N ARG A 16 -0.24 2.69 -12.03
CA ARG A 16 -0.62 1.27 -11.97
C ARG A 16 -0.83 0.66 -13.36
N GLU A 17 -1.10 1.46 -14.39
CA GLU A 17 -1.27 0.96 -15.76
C GLU A 17 0.08 0.63 -16.39
N LEU A 18 1.09 1.47 -16.15
CA LEU A 18 2.45 1.26 -16.63
C LEU A 18 3.32 0.38 -15.72
N ASP A 19 2.80 0.03 -14.54
CA ASP A 19 3.51 -0.71 -13.50
C ASP A 19 4.77 0.00 -12.98
N ILE A 20 4.71 1.33 -12.91
CA ILE A 20 5.83 2.20 -12.53
C ILE A 20 5.53 2.93 -11.22
N THR A 21 6.56 3.07 -10.37
CA THR A 21 6.56 3.96 -9.22
C THR A 21 7.78 4.86 -9.30
N TRP A 22 7.58 6.18 -9.22
CA TRP A 22 8.66 7.13 -9.00
C TRP A 22 8.75 7.44 -7.50
N ALA A 23 9.93 7.26 -6.93
CA ALA A 23 10.24 7.72 -5.57
C ALA A 23 11.10 8.98 -5.68
N LEU A 24 10.57 10.10 -5.19
CA LEU A 24 11.14 11.42 -5.35
C LEU A 24 11.72 11.88 -4.02
N ASN A 25 12.94 12.42 -4.06
CA ASN A 25 13.55 13.21 -3.01
C ASN A 25 13.36 14.71 -3.36
N PRO A 26 12.47 15.45 -2.67
CA PRO A 26 12.23 16.86 -2.96
C PRO A 26 13.41 17.77 -2.67
N GLU A 27 14.28 17.41 -1.72
CA GLU A 27 15.41 18.25 -1.33
C GLU A 27 16.51 18.22 -2.39
N GLU A 28 16.80 17.02 -2.90
CA GLU A 28 17.80 16.81 -3.95
C GLU A 28 17.25 17.09 -5.35
N LYS A 29 15.92 17.22 -5.49
CA LYS A 29 15.21 17.21 -6.78
C LYS A 29 15.62 16.00 -7.62
N ALA A 30 15.74 14.86 -6.95
CA ALA A 30 16.13 13.61 -7.56
C ALA A 30 14.97 12.63 -7.52
N TYR A 31 14.91 11.70 -8.46
CA TYR A 31 13.98 10.60 -8.40
C TYR A 31 14.58 9.30 -8.90
N ILE A 32 14.01 8.20 -8.45
CA ILE A 32 14.27 6.87 -9.00
C ILE A 32 12.98 6.28 -9.54
N GLU A 33 13.07 5.62 -10.70
CA GLU A 33 11.99 4.84 -11.27
C GLU A 33 12.13 3.38 -10.82
N LEU A 34 11.06 2.83 -10.26
CA LEU A 34 10.97 1.47 -9.76
C LEU A 34 9.80 0.75 -10.46
N LYS A 35 9.99 -0.52 -10.81
CA LYS A 35 8.97 -1.32 -11.51
C LYS A 35 8.44 -2.45 -10.65
N GLY A 36 7.15 -2.73 -10.75
CA GLY A 36 6.50 -3.83 -10.03
C GLY A 36 6.84 -3.84 -8.54
N THR A 37 7.35 -4.99 -8.06
CA THR A 37 7.68 -5.20 -6.65
C THR A 37 8.99 -4.55 -6.21
N ASP A 38 9.83 -4.04 -7.11
CA ASP A 38 11.03 -3.27 -6.72
C ASP A 38 10.64 -1.99 -5.96
N ALA A 39 9.41 -1.51 -6.18
CA ALA A 39 8.82 -0.38 -5.48
C ALA A 39 8.33 -0.73 -4.05
N ALA A 40 8.32 -2.00 -3.63
CA ALA A 40 7.72 -2.41 -2.35
C ALA A 40 8.29 -1.68 -1.13
N PHE A 41 9.58 -1.33 -1.15
CA PHE A 41 10.20 -0.60 -0.05
C PHE A 41 9.59 0.81 0.15
N PHE A 42 9.19 1.46 -0.95
CA PHE A 42 8.74 2.85 -0.95
C PHE A 42 7.22 2.99 -1.09
N ASN A 43 6.57 2.02 -1.74
CA ASN A 43 5.16 2.03 -2.04
C ASN A 43 4.45 0.93 -1.25
N PRO A 44 3.69 1.27 -0.20
CA PRO A 44 3.06 0.27 0.66
C PRO A 44 1.98 -0.54 -0.06
N VAL A 45 1.39 -0.02 -1.15
CA VAL A 45 0.47 -0.78 -2.01
C VAL A 45 1.23 -1.91 -2.73
N ARG A 46 2.45 -1.64 -3.21
CA ARG A 46 3.30 -2.65 -3.84
C ARG A 46 3.89 -3.62 -2.83
N ALA A 47 4.19 -3.15 -1.61
CA ALA A 47 4.56 -4.05 -0.51
C ALA A 47 3.45 -5.06 -0.24
N TRP A 48 2.19 -4.60 -0.17
CA TRP A 48 1.05 -5.49 0.03
C TRP A 48 0.90 -6.53 -1.09
N GLU A 49 1.05 -6.10 -2.35
CA GLU A 49 1.05 -7.01 -3.51
C GLU A 49 2.16 -8.06 -3.41
N ALA A 50 3.37 -7.68 -3.00
CA ALA A 50 4.48 -8.61 -2.81
C ALA A 50 4.27 -9.55 -1.63
N ILE A 51 3.71 -9.07 -0.51
CA ILE A 51 3.45 -9.89 0.69
C ILE A 51 2.46 -11.01 0.40
N ARG A 52 1.42 -10.74 -0.38
CA ARG A 52 0.37 -11.72 -0.69
C ARG A 52 0.71 -12.61 -1.88
N ASP A 53 1.78 -12.33 -2.61
CA ASP A 53 2.19 -13.13 -3.76
C ASP A 53 2.52 -14.56 -3.33
N GLY A 54 1.94 -15.54 -4.04
CA GLY A 54 2.07 -16.96 -3.71
C GLY A 54 1.37 -17.43 -2.43
N LEU A 55 0.59 -16.59 -1.74
CA LEU A 55 -0.24 -17.00 -0.61
C LEU A 55 -1.64 -17.45 -1.05
N ASP A 56 -2.21 -18.40 -0.31
CA ASP A 56 -3.60 -18.82 -0.50
C ASP A 56 -4.53 -17.71 0.00
N GLU A 57 -5.23 -17.07 -0.92
CA GLU A 57 -6.23 -16.05 -0.63
C GLU A 57 -7.60 -16.69 -0.33
N LYS A 58 -8.24 -16.24 0.75
CA LYS A 58 -9.60 -16.65 1.10
C LYS A 58 -10.42 -15.48 1.61
N LYS A 59 -11.59 -15.24 0.99
CA LYS A 59 -12.61 -14.35 1.57
C LYS A 59 -13.22 -15.02 2.81
N VAL A 60 -13.19 -14.32 3.94
CA VAL A 60 -13.66 -14.83 5.24
C VAL A 60 -14.88 -14.10 5.79
N GLY A 61 -15.30 -12.99 5.16
CA GLY A 61 -16.51 -12.29 5.52
C GLY A 61 -16.57 -10.88 4.94
N ASP A 62 -17.50 -10.10 5.47
CA ASP A 62 -17.65 -8.68 5.17
C ASP A 62 -17.66 -7.91 6.50
N GLU A 63 -16.94 -6.79 6.57
CA GLU A 63 -16.81 -5.95 7.76
C GLU A 63 -16.87 -4.46 7.37
N THR A 64 -17.43 -3.61 8.25
CA THR A 64 -17.42 -2.16 8.01
C THR A 64 -16.18 -1.52 8.65
N ILE A 65 -15.32 -0.93 7.83
CA ILE A 65 -14.11 -0.22 8.25
C ILE A 65 -14.24 1.25 7.86
N LEU A 66 -14.16 2.17 8.84
CA LEU A 66 -14.25 3.62 8.62
C LEU A 66 -15.48 4.07 7.81
N GLY A 67 -16.60 3.35 7.93
CA GLY A 67 -17.84 3.63 7.19
C GLY A 67 -17.92 2.98 5.80
N TYR A 68 -16.87 2.29 5.36
CA TYR A 68 -16.86 1.52 4.12
C TYR A 68 -17.17 0.05 4.39
N LEU A 69 -18.13 -0.53 3.67
CA LEU A 69 -18.31 -1.97 3.63
C LEU A 69 -17.13 -2.58 2.89
N CYS A 70 -16.40 -3.47 3.56
CA CYS A 70 -15.22 -4.14 3.05
C CYS A 70 -15.40 -5.64 3.03
N GLU A 71 -14.87 -6.26 1.98
CA GLU A 71 -14.66 -7.69 1.91
C GLU A 71 -13.38 -8.02 2.68
N LYS A 72 -13.47 -8.93 3.63
CA LYS A 72 -12.32 -9.36 4.43
C LYS A 72 -11.70 -10.62 3.86
N TYR A 73 -10.39 -10.59 3.69
CA TYR A 73 -9.57 -11.68 3.19
C TYR A 73 -8.50 -12.09 4.19
N THR A 74 -8.21 -13.38 4.23
CA THR A 74 -7.03 -13.97 4.89
C THR A 74 -6.07 -14.51 3.85
N TYR A 75 -4.78 -14.42 4.14
CA TYR A 75 -3.70 -14.92 3.30
C TYR A 75 -2.79 -15.84 4.13
N SER A 76 -2.60 -17.07 3.66
CA SER A 76 -1.84 -18.10 4.37
C SER A 76 -0.86 -18.80 3.43
N TYR A 77 0.25 -19.31 3.97
CA TYR A 77 1.01 -20.35 3.27
C TYR A 77 0.18 -21.64 3.22
N PRO A 78 0.26 -22.44 2.14
CA PRO A 78 -0.57 -23.66 2.00
C PRO A 78 -0.47 -24.65 3.17
N GLU A 79 0.68 -24.68 3.85
CA GLU A 79 0.94 -25.60 4.98
C GLU A 79 0.61 -24.99 6.36
N GLN A 80 0.25 -23.70 6.42
CA GLN A 80 -0.02 -23.01 7.68
C GLN A 80 -1.51 -22.99 8.01
N LYS A 81 -1.80 -23.17 9.31
CA LYS A 81 -3.17 -23.15 9.83
C LYS A 81 -3.67 -21.73 10.12
N GLU A 82 -2.79 -20.88 10.60
CA GLU A 82 -3.10 -19.48 10.93
C GLU A 82 -2.71 -18.57 9.75
N PRO A 83 -3.41 -17.45 9.54
CA PRO A 83 -3.08 -16.51 8.47
C PRO A 83 -1.75 -15.79 8.72
N SER A 84 -0.99 -15.59 7.66
CA SER A 84 0.19 -14.73 7.62
C SER A 84 -0.19 -13.26 7.45
N ALA A 85 -1.34 -12.98 6.85
CA ALA A 85 -1.85 -11.64 6.69
C ALA A 85 -3.38 -11.59 6.55
N GLU A 86 -3.95 -10.41 6.80
CA GLU A 86 -5.36 -10.09 6.58
C GLU A 86 -5.49 -8.77 5.82
N GLY A 87 -6.49 -8.69 4.94
CA GLY A 87 -6.78 -7.50 4.14
C GLY A 87 -8.27 -7.18 4.08
N TRP A 88 -8.61 -5.90 4.13
CA TRP A 88 -9.97 -5.40 3.98
C TRP A 88 -10.07 -4.59 2.69
N TYR A 89 -10.64 -5.20 1.66
CA TYR A 89 -10.87 -4.60 0.35
C TYR A 89 -12.19 -3.84 0.34
N SER A 90 -12.19 -2.57 -0.05
CA SER A 90 -13.42 -1.80 -0.27
C SER A 90 -13.81 -1.85 -1.75
N PRO A 91 -14.93 -2.51 -2.13
CA PRO A 91 -15.39 -2.48 -3.52
C PRO A 91 -15.75 -1.08 -4.01
N LYS A 92 -16.15 -0.18 -3.10
CA LYS A 92 -16.48 1.22 -3.44
C LYS A 92 -15.24 2.01 -3.87
N LEU A 93 -14.11 1.79 -3.19
CA LEU A 93 -12.85 2.50 -3.45
C LEU A 93 -11.91 1.69 -4.37
N GLU A 94 -12.30 0.47 -4.72
CA GLU A 94 -11.53 -0.48 -5.51
C GLU A 94 -10.12 -0.78 -4.96
N GLN A 95 -9.95 -0.69 -3.63
CA GLN A 95 -8.65 -0.94 -2.98
C GLN A 95 -8.76 -1.44 -1.53
N PHE A 96 -7.67 -2.08 -1.05
CA PHE A 96 -7.49 -2.42 0.36
C PHE A 96 -7.26 -1.17 1.21
N ILE A 97 -8.08 -0.95 2.23
CA ILE A 97 -7.98 0.22 3.12
C ILE A 97 -7.39 -0.11 4.49
N ARG A 98 -7.34 -1.39 4.85
CA ARG A 98 -6.63 -1.91 6.02
C ARG A 98 -5.93 -3.21 5.65
N GLN A 99 -4.70 -3.37 6.12
CA GLN A 99 -3.91 -4.59 5.99
C GLN A 99 -3.18 -4.87 7.31
N ILE A 100 -3.14 -6.14 7.71
CA ILE A 100 -2.36 -6.63 8.86
C ILE A 100 -1.42 -7.72 8.37
N VAL A 101 -0.15 -7.66 8.78
CA VAL A 101 0.88 -8.66 8.46
C VAL A 101 1.43 -9.23 9.75
N TYR A 102 1.33 -10.55 9.90
CA TYR A 102 1.74 -11.28 11.10
C TYR A 102 3.17 -11.81 10.92
N TYR A 103 4.16 -11.07 11.45
CA TYR A 103 5.59 -11.44 11.28
C TYR A 103 6.04 -12.59 12.19
N GLY A 104 5.31 -12.86 13.29
CA GLY A 104 5.68 -13.88 14.26
C GLY A 104 6.99 -13.57 15.01
N GLY A 105 7.52 -14.56 15.74
CA GLY A 105 8.87 -14.47 16.33
C GLY A 105 9.07 -13.38 17.41
N GLY A 106 7.99 -12.81 17.96
CA GLY A 106 8.06 -11.72 18.94
C GLY A 106 8.24 -10.33 18.34
N GLN A 107 8.30 -10.19 17.01
CA GLN A 107 8.06 -8.90 16.36
C GLN A 107 6.57 -8.56 16.45
N GLY A 108 6.26 -7.27 16.65
CA GLY A 108 4.89 -6.79 16.57
C GLY A 108 4.38 -6.85 15.13
N ASP A 109 3.06 -6.96 14.97
CA ASP A 109 2.42 -7.05 13.67
C ASP A 109 2.57 -5.76 12.86
N GLY A 110 2.65 -5.91 11.54
CA GLY A 110 2.55 -4.79 10.60
C GLY A 110 1.11 -4.35 10.45
N LEU A 111 0.85 -3.04 10.50
CA LEU A 111 -0.46 -2.45 10.22
C LEU A 111 -0.29 -1.33 9.21
N LEU A 112 -0.97 -1.46 8.07
CA LEU A 112 -1.24 -0.34 7.18
C LEU A 112 -2.74 -0.05 7.21
N GLU A 113 -3.11 1.19 7.50
CA GLU A 113 -4.50 1.63 7.45
C GLU A 113 -4.58 3.04 6.86
N MET A 114 -5.45 3.19 5.86
CA MET A 114 -5.83 4.49 5.31
C MET A 114 -6.84 5.14 6.27
N ILE A 115 -6.48 6.29 6.84
CA ILE A 115 -7.37 7.06 7.72
C ILE A 115 -7.78 8.38 7.04
N ASN A 116 -8.94 8.93 7.43
CA ASN A 116 -9.45 10.21 6.92
C ASN A 116 -9.60 10.24 5.38
N ILE A 117 -10.19 9.18 4.81
CA ILE A 117 -10.41 9.06 3.37
C ILE A 117 -11.38 10.14 2.90
N ILE A 118 -11.00 10.90 1.86
CA ILE A 118 -11.83 11.92 1.21
C ILE A 118 -11.96 11.56 -0.26
N GLU A 119 -13.18 11.32 -0.71
CA GLU A 119 -13.51 11.07 -2.11
C GLU A 119 -13.73 12.41 -2.83
N ALA A 120 -12.74 12.85 -3.61
CA ALA A 120 -12.84 14.06 -4.41
C ALA A 120 -11.94 13.95 -5.67
N PRO A 121 -12.31 14.60 -6.79
CA PRO A 121 -11.45 14.70 -7.96
C PRO A 121 -10.08 15.28 -7.59
N GLN A 122 -9.02 14.70 -8.16
CA GLN A 122 -7.65 15.19 -8.01
C GLN A 122 -7.17 15.77 -9.35
N ASP A 123 -6.23 16.71 -9.30
CA ASP A 123 -5.61 17.29 -10.50
C ASP A 123 -4.57 16.31 -11.08
N ASP A 124 -4.69 15.98 -12.37
CA ASP A 124 -3.79 15.06 -13.09
C ASP A 124 -2.31 15.47 -13.00
N SER A 125 -2.02 16.77 -12.79
CA SER A 125 -0.65 17.26 -12.64
C SER A 125 0.03 16.76 -11.36
N LEU A 126 -0.73 16.33 -10.35
CA LEU A 126 -0.18 15.74 -9.11
C LEU A 126 0.48 14.38 -9.36
N PHE A 127 0.18 13.73 -10.48
CA PHE A 127 0.66 12.40 -10.84
C PHE A 127 1.79 12.43 -11.88
N LYS A 128 2.51 13.56 -11.97
CA LYS A 128 3.64 13.74 -12.89
C LYS A 128 4.89 14.12 -12.12
N VAL A 129 6.03 13.53 -12.48
CA VAL A 129 7.33 13.97 -11.97
C VAL A 129 7.58 15.40 -12.46
N PRO A 130 7.92 16.36 -11.56
CA PRO A 130 8.19 17.72 -11.98
C PRO A 130 9.39 17.80 -12.93
N ALA A 131 9.33 18.71 -13.91
CA ALA A 131 10.30 18.77 -14.99
C ALA A 131 11.74 19.15 -14.56
N ASP A 132 11.91 19.68 -13.35
CA ASP A 132 13.20 20.04 -12.78
C ASP A 132 13.82 18.96 -11.89
N TYR A 133 13.22 17.76 -11.83
CA TYR A 133 13.78 16.60 -11.15
C TYR A 133 14.64 15.76 -12.11
N GLN A 134 15.68 15.10 -11.59
CA GLN A 134 16.63 14.28 -12.36
C GLN A 134 16.87 12.88 -11.79
#